data_AF-A0AAW3BSU3-F1
#
_entry.id   AF-A0AAW3BSU3-F1
#
_cell.length_a   1.000
_cell.length_b   1.000
_cell.length_c   1.000
_cell.angle_alpha   90.00
_cell.angle_beta   90.00
_cell.angle_gamma   90.00
#
_symmetry.space_group_name_H-M   'P 1'
#
loop_
_entity.id
_entity.type
_entity.pdbx_description
1 polymer ?
#
loop_
_entity_poly.entity_id
_entity_poly.type
_entity_poly.pdbx_seq_one_letter_code
_entity_poly.pdbx_strand_id
1 'polypeptide(L)'
;MIIFYLALYHNSLFTSTLTTMAKGKRSADAKGSQKRQKKVLRDNIRGITRGCIRRMARRGGVKRISGDLYEEMRRVLKVYVEDIVRCSTAYTEYARKKTVTA
;
A
#
# COMPACT_ATOMS: atom_id res chain seq x y z
N MET A 1 53.85 -42.92 -10.91
CA MET A 1 53.09 -43.61 -11.96
C MET A 1 51.87 -44.27 -11.32
N ILE A 2 50.67 -43.72 -11.53
CA ILE A 2 49.29 -44.24 -11.25
C ILE A 2 48.38 -43.30 -10.43
N ILE A 3 48.76 -42.70 -9.29
CA ILE A 3 47.79 -41.84 -8.53
C ILE A 3 47.68 -40.40 -9.08
N PHE A 4 48.65 -39.94 -9.88
CA PHE A 4 48.49 -38.76 -10.75
C PHE A 4 47.30 -38.92 -11.75
N TYR A 5 46.82 -40.14 -11.99
CA TYR A 5 45.65 -40.43 -12.83
C TYR A 5 44.32 -40.28 -12.09
N LEU A 6 44.30 -40.36 -10.76
CA LEU A 6 43.10 -40.15 -9.94
C LEU A 6 42.94 -38.69 -9.48
N ALA A 7 43.84 -37.79 -9.88
CA ALA A 7 43.59 -36.34 -9.81
C ALA A 7 42.74 -35.82 -10.98
N LEU A 8 42.42 -36.66 -11.98
CA LEU A 8 41.81 -36.23 -13.24
C LEU A 8 40.45 -36.86 -13.57
N TYR A 9 39.95 -37.87 -12.83
CA TYR A 9 38.71 -38.59 -13.20
C TYR A 9 37.45 -38.22 -12.42
N HIS A 10 37.50 -37.30 -11.45
CA HIS A 10 36.26 -36.73 -10.86
C HIS A 10 36.12 -35.22 -11.07
N ASN A 11 37.01 -34.62 -11.87
CA ASN A 11 36.86 -33.26 -12.41
C ASN A 11 36.24 -33.25 -13.83
N SER A 12 35.58 -34.35 -14.24
CA SER A 12 35.07 -34.58 -15.61
C SER A 12 33.57 -34.28 -15.81
N LEU A 13 32.95 -33.46 -14.96
CA LEU A 13 31.64 -32.87 -15.28
C LEU A 13 31.72 -31.32 -15.27
N PHE A 14 32.78 -30.80 -15.89
CA PHE A 14 32.63 -29.59 -16.70
C PHE A 14 31.86 -29.97 -17.97
N THR A 15 30.53 -29.87 -17.94
CA THR A 15 29.71 -29.69 -19.15
C THR A 15 28.39 -29.01 -18.78
N SER A 16 28.27 -27.76 -19.21
CA SER A 16 27.05 -27.20 -19.80
C SER A 16 25.71 -27.44 -19.10
N THR A 17 25.33 -26.52 -18.21
CA THR A 17 23.92 -26.09 -18.07
C THR A 17 23.82 -24.56 -18.11
N LEU A 18 24.48 -23.94 -19.09
CA LEU A 18 24.02 -22.67 -19.66
C LEU A 18 22.96 -22.98 -20.71
N THR A 19 21.72 -23.20 -20.28
CA THR A 19 20.49 -23.33 -21.10
C THR A 19 19.39 -23.78 -20.12
N THR A 20 18.33 -23.07 -19.78
CA THR A 20 17.61 -21.95 -20.39
C THR A 20 16.90 -21.21 -19.25
N MET A 21 17.33 -20.00 -18.86
CA MET A 21 16.37 -19.09 -18.24
C MET A 21 15.40 -18.69 -19.34
N ALA A 22 14.19 -19.25 -19.33
CA ALA A 22 13.12 -18.90 -20.26
C ALA A 22 12.70 -17.43 -20.04
N LYS A 23 13.46 -16.51 -20.62
CA LYS A 23 13.06 -15.13 -20.80
C LYS A 23 12.29 -15.04 -22.11
N GLY A 24 11.00 -14.78 -22.01
CA GLY A 24 10.23 -14.16 -23.07
C GLY A 24 9.22 -15.06 -23.75
N LYS A 25 8.03 -15.14 -23.16
CA LYS A 25 6.83 -14.92 -23.96
C LYS A 25 6.29 -13.54 -23.64
N ARG A 26 6.88 -12.53 -24.28
CA ARG A 26 6.18 -11.26 -24.54
C ARG A 26 5.22 -11.53 -25.69
N SER A 27 3.96 -11.74 -25.37
CA SER A 27 2.81 -11.21 -26.12
C SER A 27 1.53 -11.78 -25.53
N ALA A 28 1.07 -11.16 -24.45
CA ALA A 28 -0.36 -11.08 -24.20
C ALA A 28 -0.63 -9.61 -24.06
N ASP A 29 -0.99 -9.00 -25.19
CA ASP A 29 -1.66 -7.73 -25.35
C ASP A 29 -1.17 -6.62 -24.41
N ALA A 30 -0.47 -5.65 -24.99
CA ALA A 30 -0.43 -4.30 -24.43
C ALA A 30 -1.87 -3.74 -24.47
N LYS A 31 -2.73 -4.24 -23.58
CA LYS A 31 -3.97 -3.61 -23.17
C LYS A 31 -3.52 -2.26 -22.64
N GLY A 32 -3.61 -1.24 -23.50
CA GLY A 32 -3.37 0.15 -23.13
C GLY A 32 -4.04 0.37 -21.78
N SER A 33 -3.27 0.85 -20.81
CA SER A 33 -3.71 0.96 -19.42
C SER A 33 -5.10 1.58 -19.39
N GLN A 34 -6.12 0.77 -19.11
CA GLN A 34 -7.49 1.23 -19.06
C GLN A 34 -7.50 2.36 -18.02
N LYS A 35 -7.82 3.60 -18.44
CA LYS A 35 -7.81 4.75 -17.53
C LYS A 35 -8.65 4.36 -16.33
N ARG A 36 -8.01 4.26 -15.16
CA ARG A 36 -8.69 3.92 -13.91
C ARG A 36 -9.81 4.94 -13.72
N GLN A 37 -11.05 4.47 -13.85
CA GLN A 37 -12.20 5.30 -13.55
C GLN A 37 -12.15 5.68 -12.07
N LYS A 38 -12.51 6.94 -11.79
CA LYS A 38 -12.59 7.44 -10.42
C LYS A 38 -13.69 6.64 -9.69
N LYS A 39 -13.36 6.13 -8.51
CA LYS A 39 -14.35 5.46 -7.66
C LYS A 39 -15.42 6.47 -7.26
N VAL A 40 -16.69 6.07 -7.35
CA VAL A 40 -17.80 6.84 -6.80
C VAL A 40 -17.58 6.99 -5.30
N LEU A 41 -17.60 8.23 -4.82
CA LEU A 41 -17.47 8.52 -3.39
C LEU A 41 -18.71 8.00 -2.66
N ARG A 42 -18.49 7.40 -1.50
CA ARG A 42 -19.52 6.85 -0.61
C ARG A 42 -19.26 7.34 0.81
N ASP A 43 -20.22 7.10 1.70
CA ASP A 43 -20.05 7.33 3.12
C ASP A 43 -18.98 6.39 3.71
N ASN A 44 -17.75 6.89 3.76
CA ASN A 44 -16.57 6.17 4.26
C ASN A 44 -16.50 6.14 5.80
N ILE A 45 -17.53 6.62 6.49
CA ILE A 45 -17.53 6.82 7.94
C ILE A 45 -17.32 5.52 8.72
N ARG A 46 -17.84 4.40 8.21
CA ARG A 46 -17.63 3.06 8.80
C ARG A 46 -16.24 2.48 8.55
N GLY A 47 -15.46 3.08 7.63
CA GLY A 47 -14.04 2.75 7.45
C GLY A 47 -13.20 3.05 8.70
N ILE A 48 -13.66 3.97 9.55
CA ILE A 48 -13.13 4.14 10.91
C ILE A 48 -13.69 3.01 11.78
N THR A 49 -12.94 1.91 11.86
CA THR A 49 -13.34 0.73 12.63
C THR A 49 -13.27 0.99 14.14
N ARG A 50 -14.02 0.20 14.92
CA ARG A 50 -13.91 0.23 16.40
C ARG A 50 -12.49 -0.06 16.89
N GLY A 51 -11.70 -0.82 16.12
CA GLY A 51 -10.29 -1.08 16.40
C GLY A 51 -9.41 0.17 16.29
N CYS A 52 -9.64 1.03 15.29
CA CYS A 52 -8.93 2.30 15.14
C CYS A 52 -9.17 3.22 16.34
N ILE A 53 -10.45 3.39 16.73
CA ILE A 53 -10.83 4.22 17.88
C ILE A 53 -10.23 3.67 19.17
N ARG A 54 -10.24 2.34 19.35
CA ARG A 54 -9.59 1.71 20.50
C ARG A 54 -8.09 2.01 20.54
N ARG A 55 -7.37 1.89 19.43
CA ARG A 55 -5.93 2.21 19.39
C ARG A 55 -5.66 3.68 19.75
N MET A 56 -6.46 4.60 19.23
CA MET A 56 -6.36 6.03 19.53
C MET A 56 -6.63 6.33 21.02
N ALA A 57 -7.74 5.82 21.55
CA ALA A 57 -8.12 6.01 22.95
C ALA A 57 -7.08 5.41 23.92
N ARG A 58 -6.50 4.25 23.59
CA ARG A 58 -5.43 3.66 24.39
C ARG A 58 -4.17 4.51 24.38
N ARG A 59 -3.78 5.08 23.23
CA ARG A 59 -2.69 6.05 23.15
C ARG A 59 -2.98 7.30 23.97
N GLY A 60 -4.23 7.72 24.06
CA GLY A 60 -4.70 8.80 24.94
C GLY A 60 -4.89 8.41 26.41
N GLY A 61 -4.46 7.22 26.86
CA GLY A 61 -4.56 6.81 28.27
C GLY A 61 -5.97 6.38 28.72
N VAL A 62 -6.92 6.19 27.81
CA VAL A 62 -8.30 5.85 28.14
C VAL A 62 -8.41 4.38 28.58
N LYS A 63 -8.75 4.15 29.86
CA LYS A 63 -8.82 2.81 30.48
C LYS A 63 -10.09 2.02 30.12
N ARG A 64 -11.26 2.67 30.09
CA ARG A 64 -12.55 2.04 29.72
C ARG A 64 -13.28 2.92 28.71
N ILE A 65 -13.95 2.30 27.75
CA ILE A 65 -14.61 2.98 26.63
C ILE A 65 -16.05 2.48 26.57
N SER A 66 -17.02 3.40 26.59
CA SER A 66 -18.45 3.08 26.41
C SER A 66 -18.76 2.70 24.95
N GLY A 67 -19.85 1.95 24.73
CA GLY A 67 -20.31 1.52 23.42
C GLY A 67 -20.73 2.68 22.52
N ASP A 68 -21.39 3.70 23.07
CA ASP A 68 -21.92 4.83 22.29
C ASP A 68 -20.82 5.76 21.77
N LEU A 69 -19.66 5.75 22.44
CA LEU A 69 -18.51 6.56 22.06
C LEU A 69 -17.97 6.20 20.67
N TYR A 70 -18.22 4.98 20.16
CA TYR A 70 -17.76 4.62 18.82
C TYR A 70 -18.45 5.41 17.71
N GLU A 71 -19.76 5.64 17.83
CA GLU A 71 -20.48 6.44 16.83
C GLU A 71 -20.22 7.93 17.03
N GLU A 72 -20.08 8.37 18.28
CA GLU A 72 -19.81 9.77 18.58
C GLU A 72 -18.42 10.21 18.09
N MET A 73 -17.40 9.38 18.31
CA MET A 73 -16.06 9.65 17.79
C MET A 73 -16.03 9.70 16.26
N ARG A 74 -16.88 8.94 15.57
CA ARG A 74 -16.98 9.03 14.10
C ARG A 74 -17.56 10.37 13.68
N ARG A 75 -18.61 10.86 14.34
CA ARG A 75 -19.19 12.19 14.06
C ARG A 75 -18.15 13.30 14.26
N VAL A 76 -17.47 13.29 15.41
CA VAL A 76 -16.43 14.29 15.73
C VAL A 76 -15.29 14.27 14.71
N LEU A 77 -14.79 13.08 14.37
CA LEU A 77 -13.71 12.94 13.39
C LEU A 77 -14.12 13.43 11.99
N LYS A 78 -15.39 13.24 11.60
CA LYS A 78 -15.92 13.73 10.33
C LYS A 78 -15.90 15.26 10.29
N VAL A 79 -16.46 15.91 11.30
CA VAL A 79 -16.51 17.39 11.38
C VAL A 79 -15.10 17.98 11.39
N TYR A 80 -14.20 17.41 12.19
CA TYR A 80 -12.81 17.88 12.28
C TYR A 80 -12.08 17.87 10.92
N VAL A 81 -12.22 16.77 10.16
CA VAL A 81 -11.59 16.67 8.84
C VAL A 81 -12.26 17.60 7.83
N GLU A 82 -13.59 17.76 7.89
CA GLU A 82 -14.31 18.70 7.02
C GLU A 82 -13.81 20.13 7.20
N ASP A 83 -13.60 20.57 8.45
CA ASP A 83 -13.12 21.92 8.74
C ASP A 83 -11.67 22.14 8.27
N ILE A 84 -10.78 21.16 8.50
CA ILE A 84 -9.38 21.25 8.01
C ILE A 84 -9.35 21.30 6.48
N VAL A 85 -10.09 20.40 5.82
CA VAL A 85 -10.09 20.34 4.35
C VAL A 85 -10.66 21.61 3.76
N ARG A 86 -11.72 22.20 4.35
CA ARG A 86 -12.28 23.48 3.90
C ARG A 86 -11.25 24.60 3.92
N CYS A 87 -10.46 24.69 4.99
CA CYS A 87 -9.38 25.65 5.10
C CYS A 87 -8.28 25.37 4.07
N SER A 88 -7.83 24.11 3.94
CA SER A 88 -6.80 23.72 2.98
C SER A 88 -7.22 24.00 1.53
N THR A 89 -8.46 23.72 1.14
CA THR A 89 -8.95 24.00 -0.21
C THR A 89 -8.98 25.49 -0.51
N ALA A 90 -9.37 26.32 0.46
CA ALA A 90 -9.38 27.78 0.29
C ALA A 90 -7.99 28.34 -0.04
N TYR A 91 -6.94 27.86 0.65
CA TYR A 91 -5.55 28.25 0.35
C TYR A 91 -5.09 27.79 -1.03
N THR A 92 -5.49 26.58 -1.46
CA THR A 92 -5.09 26.05 -2.77
C THR A 92 -5.79 26.76 -3.93
N GLU A 93 -7.06 27.15 -3.74
CA GLU A 93 -7.83 27.94 -4.68
C GLU A 93 -7.24 29.34 -4.83
N TYR A 94 -6.88 29.99 -3.71
CA TYR A 94 -6.17 31.26 -3.73
C TYR A 94 -4.86 31.17 -4.52
N ALA A 95 -4.10 30.09 -4.33
CA ALA A 95 -2.86 29.84 -5.06
C ALA A 95 -3.05 29.35 -6.52
N ARG A 96 -4.29 29.21 -7.00
CA ARG A 96 -4.67 28.66 -8.32
C ARG A 96 -4.08 27.27 -8.61
N LYS A 97 -3.88 26.46 -7.56
CA LYS A 97 -3.37 25.09 -7.65
C LYS A 97 -4.50 24.09 -7.63
N LYS A 98 -4.33 22.98 -8.35
CA LYS A 98 -5.28 21.84 -8.35
C LYS A 98 -4.90 20.74 -7.34
N THR A 99 -3.78 20.92 -6.64
CA THR A 99 -3.20 19.94 -5.72
C THR A 99 -2.99 20.59 -4.36
N VAL A 100 -3.59 19.99 -3.33
CA VAL A 100 -3.35 20.38 -1.93
C VAL A 100 -1.95 19.90 -1.53
N THR A 101 -1.15 20.82 -1.00
CA THR A 101 0.20 20.56 -0.47
C THR A 101 0.13 20.27 1.04
N ALA A 102 1.11 19.51 1.54
CA ALA A 102 1.27 19.23 2.97
C ALA A 102 1.84 20.43 3.74
#